data_AF-A0A8D9EUI7-F1
#
_entry.id   AF-A0A8D9EUI7-F1
#
_cell.length_a   1.000
_cell.length_b   1.000
_cell.length_c   1.000
_cell.angle_alpha   90.00
_cell.angle_beta   90.00
_cell.angle_gamma   90.00
#
_symmetry.space_group_name_H-M   'P 1'
#
loop_
_entity.id
_entity.type
_entity.pdbx_description
1 polymer ?
#
loop_
_entity_poly.entity_id
_entity_poly.type
_entity_poly.pdbx_seq_one_letter_code
_entity_poly.pdbx_strand_id
1 'polypeptide(L)'
;MLNDLNLTLQGKGKTLVDLIGNVNHFKEKIKLLASSIENKNMNAFVSMKEEIEDEFDEEFDLDPFKKQIDELKDEFEKRFKDFAEIEDIVAYIAYPFRGMEPEEMSLLAEKISHLIDGDSRSVTDEILKIKCDIALKAPAIHTSGN
;
A
#
# COMPACT_ATOMS: atom_id res chain seq x y z
N MET A 1 -7.87 7.38 -14.74
CA MET A 1 -7.24 7.09 -13.43
C MET A 1 -8.22 6.54 -12.41
N LEU A 2 -9.20 7.31 -11.92
CA LEU A 2 -10.13 6.85 -10.87
C LEU A 2 -11.06 5.72 -11.36
N ASN A 3 -11.61 5.85 -12.57
CA ASN A 3 -12.43 4.79 -13.18
C ASN A 3 -11.62 3.51 -13.40
N ASP A 4 -10.35 3.62 -13.81
CA ASP A 4 -9.48 2.47 -14.02
C ASP A 4 -9.21 1.74 -12.71
N LEU A 5 -8.96 2.48 -11.61
CA LEU A 5 -8.87 1.88 -10.28
C LEU A 5 -10.18 1.19 -9.91
N ASN A 6 -11.32 1.85 -10.09
CA ASN A 6 -12.62 1.28 -9.74
C ASN A 6 -12.88 -0.03 -10.48
N LEU A 7 -12.60 -0.09 -11.79
CA LEU A 7 -12.66 -1.33 -12.59
C LEU A 7 -11.64 -2.37 -12.11
N THR A 8 -10.46 -1.94 -11.67
CA THR A 8 -9.41 -2.81 -11.13
C THR A 8 -9.75 -3.32 -9.73
N LEU A 9 -10.61 -2.66 -8.96
CA LEU A 9 -11.09 -3.17 -7.68
C LEU A 9 -12.35 -4.03 -7.86
N GLN A 10 -13.14 -3.78 -8.90
CA GLN A 10 -14.34 -4.56 -9.23
C GLN A 10 -14.01 -5.86 -9.96
N GLY A 11 -14.80 -6.89 -9.75
CA GLY A 11 -14.63 -8.19 -10.44
C GLY A 11 -14.14 -9.30 -9.52
N LYS A 12 -13.97 -10.50 -10.08
CA LYS A 12 -13.63 -11.72 -9.35
C LYS A 12 -12.19 -12.15 -9.66
N GLY A 13 -11.63 -13.01 -8.81
CA GLY A 13 -10.30 -13.62 -9.02
C GLY A 13 -9.12 -12.74 -8.62
N LYS A 14 -9.34 -11.68 -7.84
CA LYS A 14 -8.29 -10.81 -7.30
C LYS A 14 -7.98 -11.22 -5.87
N THR A 15 -6.70 -11.30 -5.53
CA THR A 15 -6.25 -11.58 -4.16
C THR A 15 -6.24 -10.29 -3.33
N LEU A 16 -6.17 -10.41 -2.00
CA LEU A 16 -5.97 -9.24 -1.13
C LEU A 16 -4.66 -8.51 -1.46
N VAL A 17 -3.60 -9.24 -1.83
CA VAL A 17 -2.33 -8.66 -2.26
C VAL A 17 -2.53 -7.75 -3.47
N ASP A 18 -3.28 -8.23 -4.47
CA ASP A 18 -3.58 -7.43 -5.67
C ASP A 18 -4.38 -6.18 -5.33
N LEU A 19 -5.42 -6.32 -4.50
CA LEU A 19 -6.30 -5.21 -4.14
C LEU A 19 -5.56 -4.13 -3.33
N ILE A 20 -4.81 -4.52 -2.30
CA ILE A 20 -4.00 -3.61 -1.48
C ILE A 20 -2.93 -2.96 -2.35
N GLY A 21 -2.23 -3.72 -3.19
CA GLY A 21 -1.23 -3.21 -4.11
C GLY A 21 -1.78 -2.15 -5.07
N ASN A 22 -2.95 -2.40 -5.65
CA ASN A 22 -3.61 -1.43 -6.55
C ASN A 22 -4.03 -0.14 -5.82
N VAL A 23 -4.55 -0.26 -4.60
CA VAL A 23 -4.90 0.90 -3.77
C VAL A 23 -3.65 1.70 -3.40
N ASN A 24 -2.59 1.04 -2.95
CA ASN A 24 -1.34 1.70 -2.56
C ASN A 24 -0.67 2.37 -3.76
N HIS A 25 -0.66 1.73 -4.91
CA HIS A 25 -0.20 2.34 -6.16
C HIS A 25 -0.96 3.63 -6.51
N PHE A 26 -2.28 3.63 -6.30
CA PHE A 26 -3.09 4.82 -6.53
C PHE A 26 -2.81 5.93 -5.50
N LYS A 27 -2.64 5.58 -4.22
CA LYS A 27 -2.22 6.53 -3.17
C LYS A 27 -0.89 7.19 -3.54
N GLU A 28 0.09 6.43 -4.02
CA GLU A 28 1.38 6.98 -4.49
C GLU A 28 1.21 7.92 -5.69
N LYS A 29 0.30 7.60 -6.62
CA LYS A 29 -0.05 8.54 -7.71
C LYS A 29 -0.62 9.85 -7.20
N ILE A 30 -1.52 9.83 -6.22
CA ILE A 30 -2.07 11.06 -5.60
C ILE A 30 -0.93 11.88 -4.98
N LYS A 31 -0.01 11.25 -4.23
CA LYS A 31 1.15 11.93 -3.63
C LYS A 31 2.06 12.56 -4.69
N LEU A 32 2.31 11.86 -5.80
CA LEU A 32 3.09 12.41 -6.91
C LEU A 32 2.41 13.62 -7.54
N LEU A 33 1.08 13.61 -7.69
CA LEU A 33 0.32 14.75 -8.19
C LEU A 33 0.38 15.94 -7.21
N ALA A 34 0.21 15.71 -5.91
CA ALA A 34 0.35 16.74 -4.88
C ALA A 34 1.73 17.41 -4.95
N SER A 35 2.80 16.60 -4.97
CA SER A 35 4.17 17.07 -5.07
C SER A 35 4.45 17.81 -6.39
N SER A 36 3.79 17.40 -7.48
CA SER A 36 3.90 18.08 -8.78
C SER A 36 3.32 19.49 -8.71
N ILE A 37 2.17 19.68 -8.03
CA ILE A 37 1.58 21.00 -7.81
C ILE A 37 2.49 21.87 -6.93
N GLU A 38 2.98 21.34 -5.80
CA GLU A 38 3.87 22.08 -4.89
C GLU A 38 5.15 22.57 -5.58
N ASN A 39 5.70 21.76 -6.48
CA ASN A 39 6.91 22.08 -7.24
C ASN A 39 6.63 22.87 -8.54
N LYS A 40 5.39 23.34 -8.76
CA LYS A 40 4.96 23.98 -10.01
C LYS A 40 5.28 23.17 -11.29
N ASN A 41 5.33 21.85 -11.18
CA ASN A 41 5.61 20.94 -12.29
C ASN A 41 4.29 20.42 -12.88
N MET A 42 3.80 21.09 -13.93
CA MET A 42 2.49 20.79 -14.52
C MET A 42 2.53 19.77 -15.67
N ASN A 43 3.63 19.01 -15.82
CA ASN A 43 3.71 18.00 -16.88
C ASN A 43 2.64 16.90 -16.78
N ALA A 44 2.12 16.63 -15.57
CA ALA A 44 1.01 15.72 -15.34
C ALA A 44 -0.38 16.36 -15.59
N PHE A 45 -0.45 17.68 -15.74
CA PHE A 45 -1.67 18.48 -15.88
C PHE A 45 -1.61 19.32 -17.15
N VAL A 46 -1.69 18.68 -18.32
CA VAL A 46 -1.48 19.33 -19.63
C VAL A 46 -2.33 20.60 -19.81
N SER A 47 -3.61 20.57 -19.47
CA SER A 47 -4.47 21.75 -19.58
C SER A 47 -4.10 22.89 -18.62
N MET A 48 -3.64 22.56 -17.40
CA MET A 48 -3.17 23.57 -16.45
C MET A 48 -1.81 24.13 -16.87
N LYS A 49 -0.96 23.30 -17.47
CA LYS A 49 0.30 23.71 -18.06
C LYS A 49 0.08 24.70 -19.20
N GLU A 50 -0.86 24.39 -20.10
CA GLU A 50 -1.25 25.28 -21.20
C GLU A 50 -1.76 26.63 -20.67
N GLU A 51 -2.65 26.63 -19.67
CA GLU A 51 -3.18 27.87 -19.09
C GLU A 51 -2.08 28.74 -18.44
N ILE A 52 -1.16 28.13 -17.68
CA ILE A 52 -0.05 28.85 -17.02
C ILE A 52 0.97 29.36 -18.05
N GLU A 53 1.21 28.62 -19.14
CA GLU A 53 2.12 29.03 -20.21
C GLU A 53 1.51 30.13 -21.12
N ASP A 54 0.18 30.12 -21.33
CA ASP A 54 -0.53 31.09 -22.17
C ASP A 54 -0.83 32.41 -21.45
N GLU A 55 -1.09 32.42 -20.13
CA GLU A 55 -1.51 33.63 -19.41
C GLU A 55 -0.36 34.58 -18.99
N PHE A 56 0.92 34.25 -19.19
CA PHE A 56 2.06 35.07 -18.69
C PHE A 56 1.95 35.42 -17.18
N ASP A 57 1.12 34.71 -16.43
CA ASP A 57 0.74 35.16 -15.09
C ASP A 57 1.58 34.44 -14.04
N GLU A 58 2.52 35.18 -13.44
CA GLU A 58 3.33 34.71 -12.31
C GLU A 58 2.46 34.39 -11.06
N GLU A 59 1.17 34.76 -11.08
CA GLU A 59 0.22 34.67 -9.96
C GLU A 59 -0.87 33.58 -10.07
N PHE A 60 -0.80 32.63 -11.02
CA PHE A 60 -1.82 31.55 -11.07
C PHE A 60 -1.91 30.79 -9.73
N ASP A 61 -3.07 30.90 -9.08
CA ASP A 61 -3.30 30.35 -7.75
C ASP A 61 -3.53 28.83 -7.81
N LEU A 62 -2.55 28.09 -7.29
CA LEU A 62 -2.57 26.63 -7.23
C LEU A 62 -3.20 26.09 -5.94
N ASP A 63 -3.48 26.94 -4.94
CA ASP A 63 -3.98 26.52 -3.64
C ASP A 63 -5.32 25.76 -3.72
N PRO A 64 -6.31 26.16 -4.56
CA PRO A 64 -7.55 25.43 -4.70
C PRO A 64 -7.34 23.99 -5.19
N PHE A 65 -6.39 23.78 -6.10
CA PHE A 65 -6.08 22.47 -6.66
C PHE A 65 -5.33 21.60 -5.67
N LYS A 66 -4.37 22.19 -4.94
CA LYS A 66 -3.68 21.52 -3.85
C LYS A 66 -4.67 21.00 -2.82
N LYS A 67 -5.61 21.86 -2.40
CA LYS A 67 -6.66 21.50 -1.44
C LYS A 67 -7.51 20.33 -1.93
N GLN A 68 -7.91 20.32 -3.20
CA GLN A 68 -8.67 19.19 -3.77
C GLN A 68 -7.89 17.88 -3.76
N ILE A 69 -6.58 17.92 -4.02
CA ILE A 69 -5.74 16.71 -3.97
C ILE A 69 -5.59 16.21 -2.53
N ASP A 70 -5.41 17.12 -1.57
CA ASP A 70 -5.32 16.77 -0.15
C ASP A 70 -6.64 16.15 0.36
N GLU A 71 -7.79 16.75 0.02
CA GLU A 71 -9.11 16.19 0.34
C GLU A 71 -9.31 14.80 -0.29
N LEU A 72 -8.89 14.62 -1.55
CA LEU A 72 -8.97 13.33 -2.22
C LEU A 72 -8.09 12.28 -1.53
N LYS A 73 -6.88 12.66 -1.10
CA LYS A 73 -5.96 11.79 -0.36
C LYS A 73 -6.59 11.33 0.94
N ASP A 74 -7.14 12.25 1.73
CA ASP A 74 -7.76 11.96 3.03
C ASP A 74 -8.97 11.03 2.89
N GLU A 75 -9.85 11.28 1.92
CA GLU A 75 -10.98 10.40 1.64
C GLU A 75 -10.54 9.00 1.17
N PHE A 76 -9.43 8.91 0.43
CA PHE A 76 -8.84 7.62 0.05
C PHE A 76 -8.25 6.86 1.24
N GLU A 77 -7.50 7.53 2.10
CA GLU A 77 -6.94 6.93 3.31
C GLU A 77 -8.05 6.41 4.24
N LYS A 78 -9.10 7.21 4.43
CA LYS A 78 -10.28 6.84 5.20
C LYS A 78 -11.03 5.66 4.60
N ARG A 79 -11.28 5.67 3.29
CA ARG A 79 -12.04 4.61 2.59
C ARG A 79 -11.32 3.26 2.63
N PHE A 80 -10.00 3.26 2.59
CA PHE A 80 -9.18 2.04 2.55
C PHE A 80 -8.39 1.83 3.87
N LYS A 81 -8.93 2.30 4.99
CA LYS A 81 -8.34 2.12 6.31
C LYS A 81 -8.18 0.64 6.66
N ASP A 82 -9.20 -0.16 6.42
CA ASP A 82 -9.20 -1.59 6.71
C ASP A 82 -8.08 -2.34 5.96
N PHE A 83 -7.76 -1.91 4.73
CA PHE A 83 -6.64 -2.46 3.98
C PHE A 83 -5.30 -2.16 4.66
N ALA A 84 -5.13 -0.96 5.21
CA ALA A 84 -3.93 -0.59 5.95
C ALA A 84 -3.83 -1.36 7.28
N GLU A 85 -4.95 -1.68 7.93
CA GLU A 85 -4.97 -2.44 9.18
C GLU A 85 -4.54 -3.90 9.02
N ILE A 86 -4.82 -4.51 7.85
CA ILE A 86 -4.47 -5.91 7.56
C ILE A 86 -3.24 -6.07 6.66
N GLU A 87 -2.60 -4.97 6.24
CA GLU A 87 -1.54 -5.01 5.22
C GLU A 87 -0.34 -5.85 5.66
N ASP A 88 0.03 -5.80 6.94
CA ASP A 88 1.12 -6.60 7.51
C ASP A 88 0.78 -8.10 7.58
N ILE A 89 -0.48 -8.43 7.90
CA ILE A 89 -1.00 -9.80 7.83
C ILE A 89 -0.94 -10.34 6.40
N VAL A 90 -1.45 -9.57 5.44
CA VAL A 90 -1.45 -9.95 4.02
C VAL A 90 -0.02 -10.09 3.50
N ALA A 91 0.88 -9.17 3.87
CA ALA A 91 2.28 -9.24 3.50
C ALA A 91 2.97 -10.48 4.08
N TYR A 92 2.66 -10.86 5.33
CA TYR A 92 3.17 -12.08 5.93
C TYR A 92 2.67 -13.34 5.21
N ILE A 93 1.37 -13.41 4.90
CA ILE A 93 0.80 -14.56 4.16
C ILE A 93 1.42 -14.68 2.76
N ALA A 94 1.68 -13.56 2.10
CA ALA A 94 2.33 -13.53 0.79
C ALA A 94 3.82 -13.93 0.86
N TYR A 95 4.52 -13.53 1.93
CA TYR A 95 5.96 -13.73 2.10
C TYR A 95 6.32 -14.25 3.51
N PRO A 96 5.92 -15.49 3.86
CA PRO A 96 6.11 -16.03 5.21
C PRO A 96 7.58 -16.34 5.54
N PHE A 97 8.47 -16.30 4.54
CA PHE A 97 9.90 -16.54 4.63
C PHE A 97 10.70 -15.32 5.13
N ARG A 98 10.07 -14.15 5.27
CA ARG A 98 10.76 -12.95 5.70
C ARG A 98 11.26 -13.13 7.13
N GLY A 99 12.56 -12.86 7.34
CA GLY A 99 13.12 -12.72 8.68
C GLY A 99 12.31 -11.67 9.44
N MET A 100 11.74 -12.07 10.57
CA MET A 100 10.88 -11.25 11.39
C MET A 100 11.24 -11.55 12.83
N GLU A 101 11.50 -10.49 13.57
CA GLU A 101 11.95 -10.55 14.96
C GLU A 101 10.82 -11.08 15.87
N PRO A 102 11.15 -11.66 17.04
CA PRO A 102 10.15 -12.20 17.96
C PRO A 102 9.05 -11.21 18.36
N GLU A 103 9.40 -9.93 18.52
CA GLU A 103 8.46 -8.85 18.86
C GLU A 103 7.46 -8.58 17.73
N GLU A 104 7.95 -8.53 16.49
CA GLU A 104 7.12 -8.34 15.30
C GLU A 104 6.17 -9.51 15.10
N MET A 105 6.65 -10.75 15.34
CA MET A 105 5.82 -11.95 15.30
C MET A 105 4.70 -11.90 16.34
N SER A 106 5.03 -11.49 17.56
CA SER A 106 4.06 -11.43 18.67
C SER A 106 2.95 -10.43 18.35
N LEU A 107 3.31 -9.26 17.84
CA LEU A 107 2.34 -8.24 17.42
C LEU A 107 1.46 -8.73 16.26
N LEU A 108 2.06 -9.41 15.27
CA LEU A 108 1.32 -9.99 14.16
C LEU A 108 0.33 -11.07 14.64
N ALA A 109 0.75 -11.94 15.56
CA ALA A 109 -0.09 -13.00 16.12
C ALA A 109 -1.28 -12.42 16.89
N GLU A 110 -1.07 -11.35 17.67
CA GLU A 110 -2.13 -10.61 18.35
C GLU A 110 -3.15 -10.05 17.34
N LYS A 111 -2.67 -9.36 16.29
CA LYS A 111 -3.55 -8.82 15.25
C LYS A 111 -4.36 -9.91 14.53
N ILE A 112 -3.72 -11.02 14.15
CA ILE A 112 -4.40 -12.15 13.50
C ILE A 112 -5.44 -12.75 14.45
N SER A 113 -5.11 -12.91 15.73
CA SER A 113 -6.04 -13.45 16.72
C SER A 113 -7.29 -12.59 16.88
N HIS A 114 -7.15 -11.25 16.87
CA HIS A 114 -8.28 -10.35 16.87
C HIS A 114 -9.10 -10.41 15.57
N LEU A 115 -8.44 -10.59 14.42
CA LEU A 115 -9.12 -10.67 13.12
C LEU A 115 -9.99 -11.93 12.99
N ILE A 116 -9.55 -13.05 13.57
CA ILE A 116 -10.22 -14.35 13.45
C ILE A 116 -11.02 -14.76 14.69
N ASP A 117 -11.15 -13.87 15.68
CA ASP A 117 -11.71 -14.16 17.01
C ASP A 117 -11.08 -15.43 17.65
N GLY A 118 -9.75 -15.54 17.52
CA GLY A 118 -8.97 -16.70 17.95
C GLY A 118 -8.12 -16.47 19.21
N ASP A 119 -7.50 -17.53 19.70
CA ASP A 119 -6.53 -17.47 20.79
C ASP A 119 -5.13 -17.10 20.28
N SER A 120 -4.55 -16.03 20.82
CA SER A 120 -3.24 -15.49 20.40
C SER A 120 -2.10 -16.51 20.57
N ARG A 121 -2.14 -17.38 21.58
CA ARG A 121 -1.09 -18.41 21.78
C ARG A 121 -1.15 -19.46 20.69
N SER A 122 -2.34 -19.97 20.40
CA SER A 122 -2.57 -20.91 19.29
C SER A 122 -2.10 -20.32 17.95
N VAL A 123 -2.42 -19.06 17.67
CA VAL A 123 -1.96 -18.36 16.46
C VAL A 123 -0.43 -18.25 16.43
N THR A 124 0.19 -17.92 17.57
CA THR A 124 1.66 -17.84 17.69
C THR A 124 2.32 -19.18 17.38
N ASP A 125 1.80 -20.27 17.94
CA ASP A 125 2.31 -21.62 17.72
C ASP A 125 2.22 -22.05 16.25
N GLU A 126 1.10 -21.74 15.57
CA GLU A 126 0.96 -22.03 14.14
C GLU A 126 1.89 -21.16 13.28
N ILE A 127 2.11 -19.88 13.61
CA ILE A 127 3.08 -19.03 12.93
C ILE A 127 4.50 -19.60 13.07
N LEU A 128 4.90 -20.00 14.27
CA LEU A 128 6.20 -20.63 14.53
C LEU A 128 6.37 -21.92 13.75
N LYS A 129 5.35 -22.78 13.74
CA LYS A 129 5.36 -24.03 12.98
C LYS A 129 5.50 -23.78 11.49
N ILE A 130 4.74 -22.83 10.93
CA ILE A 130 4.85 -22.44 9.52
C ILE A 130 6.28 -21.98 9.21
N LYS A 131 6.88 -21.11 10.03
CA LYS A 131 8.25 -20.65 9.85
C LYS A 131 9.27 -21.79 9.89
N CYS A 132 9.17 -22.69 10.86
CA CYS A 132 10.06 -23.85 10.99
C CYS A 132 9.93 -24.80 9.78
N ASP A 133 8.70 -25.14 9.39
CA ASP A 133 8.42 -25.98 8.22
C ASP A 133 9.01 -25.38 6.95
N ILE A 134 8.84 -24.08 6.78
CA ILE A 134 9.37 -23.30 5.66
C ILE A 134 10.90 -23.35 5.65
N ALA A 135 11.57 -23.11 6.79
CA ALA A 135 13.02 -23.09 6.87
C ALA A 135 13.64 -24.45 6.51
N LEU A 136 12.97 -25.55 6.87
CA LEU A 136 13.39 -26.91 6.51
C LEU A 136 13.17 -27.25 5.04
N LYS A 137 12.11 -26.69 4.43
CA LYS A 137 11.72 -26.96 3.03
C LYS A 137 12.34 -25.98 2.04
N ALA A 138 12.87 -24.84 2.50
CA ALA A 138 13.57 -23.89 1.67
C ALA A 138 14.81 -24.58 1.08
N PRO A 139 15.05 -24.49 -0.24
CA PRO A 139 16.31 -24.94 -0.82
C PRO A 139 17.43 -24.25 -0.06
N ALA A 140 18.38 -25.03 0.48
CA ALA A 140 19.61 -24.45 1.00
C ALA A 140 20.15 -23.52 -0.08
N ILE A 141 20.15 -22.21 0.17
CA ILE A 141 20.86 -21.27 -0.68
C ILE A 141 22.31 -21.71 -0.56
N HIS A 142 22.76 -22.52 -1.51
CA HIS A 142 24.14 -22.92 -1.63
C HIS A 142 24.93 -21.63 -1.80
N THR A 143 25.49 -21.14 -0.70
CA THR A 143 26.64 -20.26 -0.69
C THR A 143 27.83 -21.08 -1.19
N SER A 144 27.83 -21.39 -2.49
CA SER A 144 29.04 -21.81 -3.19
C SER A 144 29.86 -20.55 -3.48
N GLY A 145 30.50 -20.05 -2.43
CA GLY A 145 31.58 -19.08 -2.51
C GLY A 145 32.84 -19.74 -1.95
N ASN A 146 33.62 -20.35 -2.83
CA ASN A 146 35.08 -20.48 -2.80
C ASN A 146 35.57 -20.96 -4.16
#